data_AF-A0A2P4SXL3-F1
#
_entry.id   AF-A0A2P4SXL3-F1
#
_cell.length_a   1.000
_cell.length_b   1.000
_cell.length_c   1.000
_cell.angle_alpha   90.00
_cell.angle_beta   90.00
_cell.angle_gamma   90.00
#
_symmetry.space_group_name_H-M   'P 1'
#
loop_
_entity.id
_entity.type
_entity.pdbx_description
1 polymer ?
#
loop_
_entity_poly.entity_id
_entity_poly.type
_entity_poly.pdbx_seq_one_letter_code
_entity_poly.pdbx_strand_id
1 'polypeptide(L)'
;SFNDKRKKNLFSRKFPFYKNKDQSEQETSDIDRGQEEYVLSYEQVNQQEVNYTRPVIVLGPMKDRINDDLISEFPDKFGSCVPHTTRPKRDYEVDGRDYHFVTSREQMEKDIQEHKFIEAGQYNNHLYGTNTTRPKRDYEVDGRDYHFVTSREQMEKDIQEHKFIEAGQYNNHLYGTSVQSVREVAEKGKHCILDVSGNAIKRLQIAQLYPISIFIKPKTVENIMEMNKRLTEEQARKTFERAMKLEQEFTEHFT
;
A
#
# COMPACT_ATOMS: atom_id res chain seq x y z
N SER A 1 -29.02 18.43 46.83
CA SER A 1 -29.24 18.65 45.39
C SER A 1 -28.01 18.15 44.65
N PHE A 2 -28.20 17.10 43.84
CA PHE A 2 -27.37 16.54 42.73
C PHE A 2 -25.85 16.83 42.74
N ASN A 3 -24.95 15.89 43.05
CA ASN A 3 -24.53 14.68 42.31
C ASN A 3 -24.09 14.95 40.86
N ASP A 4 -22.79 15.19 40.69
CA ASP A 4 -22.11 15.46 39.42
C ASP A 4 -21.75 14.12 38.73
N LYS A 5 -22.48 13.76 37.68
CA LYS A 5 -22.30 12.55 36.89
C LYS A 5 -21.94 12.89 35.44
N ARG A 6 -20.80 12.34 35.01
CA ARG A 6 -20.53 11.83 33.65
C ARG A 6 -20.51 12.85 32.49
N LYS A 7 -19.35 13.48 32.28
CA LYS A 7 -18.88 13.73 30.90
C LYS A 7 -18.22 12.44 30.39
N LYS A 8 -18.96 11.68 29.59
CA LYS A 8 -18.44 10.49 28.90
C LYS A 8 -17.41 10.94 27.86
N ASN A 9 -16.22 10.32 27.91
CA ASN A 9 -15.22 10.33 26.84
C ASN A 9 -15.88 9.90 25.51
N LEU A 10 -15.85 10.77 24.51
CA LEU A 10 -16.43 10.54 23.18
C LEU A 10 -15.40 10.10 22.12
N PHE A 11 -14.17 9.76 22.52
CA PHE A 11 -13.09 9.41 21.60
C PHE A 11 -12.54 8.01 21.90
N SER A 12 -13.30 6.99 21.47
CA SER A 12 -12.74 5.66 21.20
C SER A 12 -13.37 5.11 19.91
N ARG A 13 -13.31 5.86 18.80
CA ARG A 13 -13.58 5.27 17.49
C ARG A 13 -12.25 4.74 16.95
N LYS A 14 -11.96 3.47 17.24
CA LYS A 14 -10.96 2.70 16.49
C LYS A 14 -11.39 2.71 15.03
N PHE A 15 -10.54 3.20 14.14
CA PHE A 15 -10.77 3.11 12.71
C PHE A 15 -10.72 1.62 12.28
N PRO A 16 -11.63 1.13 11.43
CA PRO A 16 -11.68 -0.29 11.03
C PRO A 16 -10.40 -0.83 10.37
N PHE A 17 -9.52 0.06 9.92
CA PHE A 17 -8.31 -0.22 9.14
C PHE A 17 -7.00 0.07 9.89
N TYR A 18 -7.08 0.23 11.22
CA TYR A 18 -5.95 0.58 12.07
C TYR A 18 -5.10 -0.66 12.41
N LYS A 19 -3.96 -0.87 11.73
CA LYS A 19 -2.97 -1.87 12.14
C LYS A 19 -2.12 -1.32 13.29
N ASN A 20 -2.40 -1.77 14.52
CA ASN A 20 -1.44 -1.70 15.63
C ASN A 20 -0.47 -2.87 15.50
N LYS A 21 0.84 -2.62 15.57
CA LYS A 21 1.86 -3.69 15.53
C LYS A 21 2.28 -4.19 16.91
N ASP A 22 1.51 -3.89 17.95
CA ASP A 22 1.74 -4.39 19.31
C ASP A 22 0.42 -4.89 19.91
N GLN A 23 0.10 -6.18 19.74
CA GLN A 23 -0.60 -7.01 20.72
C GLN A 23 -0.68 -8.47 20.25
N SER A 24 -0.05 -9.33 21.03
CA SER A 24 -0.11 -10.79 21.00
C SER A 24 -1.48 -11.32 21.44
N GLU A 25 -1.92 -12.39 20.76
CA GLU A 25 -2.69 -13.55 21.24
C GLU A 25 -3.55 -13.40 22.51
N GLN A 26 -4.87 -13.33 22.31
CA GLN A 26 -5.93 -14.10 23.01
C GLN A 26 -7.24 -13.29 22.99
N GLU A 27 -8.24 -13.80 22.27
CA GLU A 27 -9.60 -13.98 22.78
C GLU A 27 -10.44 -14.72 21.72
N THR A 28 -10.63 -16.01 21.99
CA THR A 28 -11.57 -16.90 21.30
C THR A 28 -12.86 -16.95 22.12
N SER A 29 -13.97 -16.47 21.59
CA SER A 29 -15.31 -17.06 21.77
C SER A 29 -16.36 -16.20 21.07
N ASP A 30 -17.29 -16.85 20.36
CA ASP A 30 -18.53 -16.33 19.75
C ASP A 30 -18.53 -16.13 18.24
N ILE A 31 -17.96 -17.07 17.48
CA ILE A 31 -18.24 -17.22 16.03
C ILE A 31 -19.15 -18.45 15.85
N ASP A 32 -20.42 -18.34 16.26
CA ASP A 32 -21.45 -19.31 15.85
C ASP A 32 -22.81 -18.63 15.69
N ARG A 33 -22.84 -17.60 14.83
CA ARG A 33 -24.09 -17.01 14.34
C ARG A 33 -24.03 -16.90 12.82
N GLY A 34 -24.51 -17.96 12.17
CA GLY A 34 -25.00 -18.02 10.79
C GLY A 34 -24.32 -17.09 9.79
N GLN A 35 -23.22 -17.54 9.19
CA GLN A 35 -22.76 -16.96 7.93
C GLN A 35 -23.76 -17.42 6.86
N GLU A 36 -24.61 -16.51 6.38
CA GLU A 36 -25.30 -16.71 5.11
C GLU A 36 -24.24 -17.05 4.07
N GLU A 37 -24.39 -18.18 3.38
CA GLU A 37 -23.43 -18.68 2.40
C GLU A 37 -23.38 -17.68 1.23
N TYR A 38 -22.36 -16.82 1.24
CA TYR A 38 -22.16 -15.81 0.21
C TYR A 38 -21.59 -16.48 -1.04
N VAL A 39 -22.48 -16.89 -1.95
CA VAL A 39 -22.10 -17.57 -3.20
C VAL A 39 -21.83 -16.54 -4.30
N LEU A 40 -20.56 -16.40 -4.68
CA LEU A 40 -20.15 -15.63 -5.85
C LEU A 40 -20.60 -16.34 -7.14
N SER A 41 -21.27 -15.61 -8.03
CA SER A 41 -21.78 -16.15 -9.30
C SER A 41 -21.36 -15.29 -10.48
N TYR A 42 -22.06 -14.18 -10.71
CA TYR A 42 -21.80 -13.26 -11.81
C TYR A 42 -21.80 -11.82 -11.29
N GLU A 43 -20.89 -11.01 -11.82
CA GLU A 43 -20.89 -9.56 -11.65
C GLU A 43 -21.35 -8.92 -12.96
N GLN A 44 -22.33 -8.02 -12.89
CA GLN A 44 -22.73 -7.25 -14.06
C GLN A 44 -21.64 -6.23 -14.40
N VAL A 45 -21.11 -6.29 -15.61
CA VAL A 45 -20.07 -5.38 -16.10
C VAL A 45 -20.58 -4.54 -17.26
N ASN A 46 -20.07 -3.31 -17.35
CA ASN A 46 -20.26 -2.42 -18.48
C ASN A 46 -18.90 -2.06 -19.07
N GLN A 47 -18.81 -2.00 -20.40
CA GLN A 47 -17.61 -1.50 -21.06
C GLN A 47 -17.49 0.00 -20.81
N GLN A 48 -16.36 0.43 -20.26
CA GLN A 48 -16.06 1.83 -19.99
C GLN A 48 -14.73 2.18 -20.65
N GLU A 49 -14.73 3.27 -21.42
CA GLU A 49 -13.49 3.85 -21.96
C GLU A 49 -12.79 4.66 -20.87
N VAL A 50 -11.48 4.51 -20.76
CA VAL A 50 -10.64 5.23 -19.79
C VAL A 50 -9.57 6.00 -20.52
N ASN A 51 -9.28 7.22 -20.05
CA ASN A 51 -8.28 8.13 -20.61
C ASN A 51 -6.96 8.12 -19.81
N TYR A 52 -6.74 7.07 -19.02
CA TYR A 52 -5.56 6.88 -18.18
C TYR A 52 -5.08 5.42 -18.26
N THR A 53 -3.83 5.19 -17.89
CA THR A 53 -3.27 3.84 -17.83
C THR A 53 -3.60 3.19 -16.48
N ARG A 54 -4.26 2.02 -16.50
CA ARG A 54 -4.80 1.39 -15.28
C ARG A 54 -3.69 1.06 -14.27
N PRO A 55 -3.86 1.34 -12.97
CA PRO A 55 -2.96 0.84 -11.93
C PRO A 55 -2.94 -0.70 -11.89
N VAL A 56 -1.90 -1.29 -11.32
CA VAL A 56 -1.73 -2.74 -11.21
C VAL A 56 -1.47 -3.12 -9.75
N ILE A 57 -2.23 -4.08 -9.24
CA ILE A 57 -2.05 -4.66 -7.91
C ILE A 57 -1.82 -6.16 -8.09
N VAL A 58 -0.65 -6.65 -7.67
CA VAL A 58 -0.35 -8.09 -7.62
C VAL A 58 -0.45 -8.57 -6.18
N LEU A 59 -1.24 -9.61 -5.95
CA LEU A 59 -1.50 -10.19 -4.62
C LEU A 59 -1.11 -11.66 -4.59
N GLY A 60 -0.78 -12.16 -3.40
CA GLY A 60 -0.40 -13.56 -3.20
C GLY A 60 1.12 -13.79 -3.16
N PRO A 61 1.57 -15.06 -3.20
CA PRO A 61 2.98 -15.41 -3.24
C PRO A 61 3.66 -14.78 -4.45
N MET A 62 4.97 -14.50 -4.34
CA MET A 62 5.80 -13.94 -5.41
C MET A 62 5.46 -12.52 -5.87
N LYS A 63 4.46 -11.84 -5.29
CA LYS A 63 4.07 -10.48 -5.70
C LYS A 63 5.25 -9.49 -5.75
N ASP A 64 6.15 -9.54 -4.77
CA ASP A 64 7.27 -8.59 -4.66
C ASP A 64 8.21 -8.74 -5.86
N ARG A 65 8.56 -10.00 -6.18
CA ARG A 65 9.40 -10.31 -7.34
C ARG A 65 8.72 -9.92 -8.65
N ILE A 66 7.43 -10.19 -8.80
CA ILE A 66 6.68 -9.83 -10.02
C ILE A 66 6.67 -8.31 -10.18
N ASN A 67 6.45 -7.56 -9.10
CA ASN A 67 6.49 -6.10 -9.12
C ASN A 67 7.88 -5.59 -9.56
N ASP A 68 8.96 -6.12 -8.98
CA ASP A 68 10.34 -5.76 -9.33
C ASP A 68 10.66 -6.07 -10.80
N ASP A 69 10.28 -7.27 -11.26
CA ASP A 69 10.50 -7.73 -12.64
C ASP A 69 9.73 -6.83 -13.63
N LEU A 70 8.46 -6.48 -13.36
CA LEU A 70 7.67 -5.60 -14.23
C LEU A 70 8.27 -4.19 -14.37
N ILE A 71 8.75 -3.61 -13.26
CA ILE A 71 9.35 -2.28 -13.27
C ILE A 71 10.70 -2.30 -13.99
N SER A 72 11.53 -3.31 -13.71
CA SER A 72 12.89 -3.39 -14.24
C SER A 72 12.95 -3.79 -15.71
N GLU A 73 12.08 -4.72 -16.15
CA GLU A 73 12.05 -5.20 -17.54
C GLU A 73 11.33 -4.23 -18.48
N PHE A 74 10.34 -3.49 -17.97
CA PHE A 74 9.50 -2.59 -18.78
C PHE A 74 9.36 -1.18 -18.16
N PRO A 75 10.47 -0.45 -17.96
CA PRO A 75 10.48 0.84 -17.26
C PRO A 75 9.68 1.95 -17.97
N ASP A 76 9.45 1.82 -19.28
CA ASP A 76 8.63 2.76 -20.04
C ASP A 76 7.13 2.54 -19.87
N LYS A 77 6.72 1.33 -19.45
CA LYS A 77 5.31 0.95 -19.29
C LYS A 77 4.87 0.94 -17.84
N PHE A 78 5.77 0.62 -16.92
CA PHE A 78 5.47 0.51 -15.51
C PHE A 78 6.21 1.58 -14.73
N GLY A 79 5.55 2.08 -13.69
CA GLY A 79 6.13 3.02 -12.75
C GLY A 79 5.63 2.70 -11.36
N SER A 80 6.44 2.99 -10.36
CA SER A 80 6.02 2.84 -8.98
C SER A 80 5.56 4.19 -8.42
N CYS A 81 4.54 4.17 -7.56
CA CYS A 81 4.34 5.25 -6.60
C CYS A 81 5.12 4.97 -5.29
N VAL A 82 5.89 3.88 -5.23
CA VAL A 82 6.82 3.57 -4.12
C VAL A 82 7.90 4.65 -4.10
N PRO A 83 8.12 5.27 -2.93
CA PRO A 83 9.13 6.30 -2.78
C PRO A 83 10.50 5.78 -3.20
N HIS A 84 11.24 6.55 -4.00
CA HIS A 84 12.66 6.27 -4.20
C HIS A 84 13.46 6.93 -3.09
N THR A 85 14.58 6.34 -2.69
CA THR A 85 15.53 6.98 -1.80
C THR A 85 16.97 6.65 -2.15
N THR A 86 17.92 7.58 -1.98
CA THR A 86 19.36 7.23 -2.06
C THR A 86 19.92 6.76 -0.72
N ARG A 87 19.07 6.63 0.32
CA ARG A 87 19.53 6.16 1.63
C ARG A 87 20.01 4.70 1.51
N PRO A 88 21.07 4.30 2.22
CA PRO A 88 21.39 2.88 2.37
C PRO A 88 20.20 2.11 2.94
N LYS A 89 19.86 1.01 2.26
CA LYS A 89 18.86 0.04 2.71
C LYS A 89 19.25 -0.51 4.09
N ARG A 90 18.31 -0.56 5.03
CA ARG A 90 18.52 -1.23 6.33
C ARG A 90 18.36 -2.75 6.18
N ASP A 91 18.84 -3.49 7.16
CA ASP A 91 18.84 -4.96 7.11
C ASP A 91 17.44 -5.57 6.98
N TYR A 92 16.43 -4.92 7.56
CA TYR A 92 15.03 -5.35 7.51
C TYR A 92 14.21 -4.79 6.33
N GLU A 93 14.78 -3.86 5.55
CA GLU A 93 14.13 -3.26 4.40
C GLU A 93 14.41 -4.08 3.13
N VAL A 94 13.44 -4.09 2.23
CA VAL A 94 13.52 -4.76 0.93
C VAL A 94 13.43 -3.70 -0.16
N ASP A 95 14.42 -3.70 -1.03
CA ASP A 95 14.48 -2.81 -2.20
C ASP A 95 13.33 -3.15 -3.16
N GLY A 96 12.68 -2.12 -3.71
CA GLY A 96 11.47 -2.26 -4.54
C GLY A 96 10.17 -2.48 -3.77
N ARG A 97 10.25 -2.81 -2.48
CA ARG A 97 9.09 -2.95 -1.58
C ARG A 97 8.91 -1.75 -0.66
N ASP A 98 9.93 -1.41 0.13
CA ASP A 98 9.87 -0.34 1.13
C ASP A 98 10.22 1.03 0.50
N TYR A 99 11.32 1.06 -0.25
CA TYR A 99 11.76 2.14 -1.12
C TYR A 99 12.49 1.52 -2.32
N HIS A 100 12.62 2.24 -3.43
CA HIS A 100 13.69 1.97 -4.39
C HIS A 100 14.98 2.64 -3.92
N PHE A 101 15.95 1.86 -3.48
CA PHE A 101 17.23 2.30 -2.93
C PHE A 101 18.24 2.58 -4.05
N VAL A 102 18.27 3.82 -4.52
CA VAL A 102 19.15 4.23 -5.61
C VAL A 102 20.59 4.37 -5.10
N THR A 103 21.48 3.50 -5.58
CA THR A 103 22.89 3.46 -5.16
C THR A 103 23.71 4.65 -5.64
N SER A 104 23.36 5.24 -6.78
CA SER A 104 24.02 6.44 -7.31
C SER A 104 23.14 7.67 -7.10
N ARG A 105 23.59 8.55 -6.20
CA ARG A 105 22.95 9.85 -5.99
C ARG A 105 22.95 10.70 -7.26
N GLU A 106 24.06 10.73 -7.98
CA GLU A 106 24.19 11.50 -9.22
C GLU A 106 23.18 11.04 -10.30
N GLN A 107 22.96 9.72 -10.39
CA GLN A 107 21.94 9.16 -11.27
C GLN A 107 20.53 9.61 -10.86
N MET A 108 20.21 9.58 -9.56
CA MET A 108 18.91 10.04 -9.07
C MET A 108 18.69 11.55 -9.28
N GLU A 109 19.73 12.38 -9.11
CA GLU A 109 19.68 13.81 -9.41
C GLU A 109 19.41 14.08 -10.90
N LYS A 110 20.05 13.31 -11.79
CA LYS A 110 19.80 13.37 -13.23
C LYS A 110 18.37 12.96 -13.58
N ASP A 111 17.86 11.89 -12.99
CA ASP A 111 16.49 11.41 -13.21
C ASP A 111 15.43 12.40 -12.67
N ILE A 112 15.74 13.16 -11.61
CA ILE A 112 14.92 14.28 -11.13
C ILE A 112 14.90 15.42 -12.16
N GLN A 113 16.06 15.79 -12.70
CA GLN A 113 16.19 16.84 -13.74
C GLN A 113 15.48 16.45 -15.04
N GLU A 114 15.46 15.16 -15.39
CA GLU A 114 14.75 14.60 -16.54
C GLU A 114 13.24 14.39 -16.28
N HIS A 115 12.71 14.90 -15.16
CA HIS A 115 11.29 14.79 -14.78
C HIS A 115 10.76 13.36 -14.66
N LYS A 116 11.63 12.38 -14.41
CA LYS A 116 11.24 10.98 -14.17
C LYS A 116 10.59 10.76 -12.81
N PHE A 117 10.82 11.68 -11.88
CA PHE A 117 10.15 11.72 -10.58
C PHE A 117 9.02 12.73 -10.58
N ILE A 118 7.92 12.37 -9.93
CA ILE A 118 6.76 13.25 -9.76
C ILE A 118 7.02 14.24 -8.60
N GLU A 119 7.71 13.77 -7.55
CA GLU A 119 8.15 14.57 -6.39
C GLU A 119 9.48 13.99 -5.85
N ALA A 120 10.41 14.85 -5.43
CA ALA A 120 11.70 14.44 -4.87
C ALA A 120 12.34 15.50 -3.95
N GLY A 121 13.03 15.04 -2.90
CA GLY A 121 13.76 15.88 -1.95
C GLY A 121 15.00 15.24 -1.36
N GLN A 122 15.72 15.93 -0.47
CA GLN A 122 16.99 15.53 0.12
C GLN A 122 17.00 15.63 1.66
N TYR A 123 17.16 14.48 2.33
CA TYR A 123 17.22 14.33 3.77
C TYR A 123 18.46 13.53 4.22
N ASN A 124 19.22 14.03 5.22
CA ASN A 124 20.46 13.40 5.70
C ASN A 124 21.45 13.05 4.57
N ASN A 125 21.57 13.95 3.57
CA ASN A 125 22.39 13.75 2.38
C ASN A 125 21.91 12.64 1.41
N HIS A 126 20.68 12.15 1.58
CA HIS A 126 20.04 11.16 0.72
C HIS A 126 18.72 11.66 0.14
N LEU A 127 18.35 11.28 -1.08
CA LEU A 127 17.11 11.74 -1.71
C LEU A 127 15.88 10.89 -1.27
N TYR A 128 14.64 11.39 -1.33
CA TYR A 128 13.36 10.73 -0.98
C TYR A 128 12.17 11.27 -1.79
N GLY A 129 11.01 10.59 -1.82
CA GLY A 129 9.71 11.23 -2.17
C GLY A 129 8.44 10.45 -1.77
N THR A 130 7.61 10.94 -0.81
CA THR A 130 6.21 10.51 -0.43
C THR A 130 5.57 11.43 0.66
N ASN A 131 4.33 11.20 1.15
CA ASN A 131 3.58 11.99 2.18
C ASN A 131 3.73 11.47 3.64
N THR A 132 3.82 12.35 4.67
CA THR A 132 3.93 11.94 6.12
C THR A 132 3.39 12.99 7.13
N THR A 133 2.90 12.58 8.33
CA THR A 133 2.61 13.51 9.46
C THR A 133 3.75 13.70 10.44
N ARG A 134 4.95 13.19 10.13
CA ARG A 134 6.12 13.37 10.99
C ARG A 134 6.48 14.87 11.06
N PRO A 135 6.82 15.43 12.24
CA PRO A 135 7.34 16.79 12.29
C PRO A 135 8.54 16.95 11.36
N LYS A 136 8.48 17.96 10.51
CA LYS A 136 9.57 18.40 9.65
C LYS A 136 10.77 18.74 10.52
N ARG A 137 11.89 18.04 10.35
CA ARG A 137 13.18 18.35 10.97
C ARG A 137 13.76 19.61 10.32
N ASP A 138 14.70 20.26 11.00
CA ASP A 138 15.19 21.59 10.63
C ASP A 138 15.79 21.70 9.23
N TYR A 139 16.19 20.57 8.63
CA TYR A 139 16.80 20.48 7.31
C TYR A 139 15.86 19.89 6.23
N GLU A 140 14.60 19.65 6.57
CA GLU A 140 13.55 19.20 5.63
C GLU A 140 12.75 20.39 5.08
N VAL A 141 12.26 20.28 3.86
CA VAL A 141 11.41 21.24 3.15
C VAL A 141 10.14 20.53 2.71
N ASP A 142 9.01 21.20 2.94
CA ASP A 142 7.67 20.72 2.64
C ASP A 142 7.37 20.74 1.13
N GLY A 143 6.76 19.66 0.63
CA GLY A 143 6.55 19.42 -0.82
C GLY A 143 7.85 19.12 -1.59
N ARG A 144 8.93 18.86 -0.85
CA ARG A 144 10.24 18.48 -1.39
C ARG A 144 10.64 17.13 -0.80
N ASP A 145 10.84 17.07 0.52
CA ASP A 145 11.33 15.88 1.23
C ASP A 145 10.22 14.88 1.52
N TYR A 146 9.13 15.40 2.05
CA TYR A 146 7.83 14.77 2.12
C TYR A 146 6.78 15.88 1.93
N HIS A 147 5.55 15.53 1.57
CA HIS A 147 4.42 16.39 1.92
C HIS A 147 4.14 16.20 3.43
N PHE A 148 4.61 17.13 4.24
CA PHE A 148 4.43 17.09 5.68
C PHE A 148 3.06 17.62 6.03
N VAL A 149 2.13 16.70 6.29
CA VAL A 149 0.82 17.10 6.80
C VAL A 149 1.01 17.56 8.25
N THR A 150 1.14 18.88 8.43
CA THR A 150 1.44 19.55 9.70
C THR A 150 0.40 19.29 10.78
N SER A 151 -0.82 18.96 10.37
CA SER A 151 -1.89 18.52 11.27
C SER A 151 -2.17 17.04 11.07
N ARG A 152 -1.86 16.24 12.10
CA ARG A 152 -2.34 14.86 12.19
C ARG A 152 -3.85 14.78 12.00
N GLU A 153 -4.59 15.74 12.58
CA GLU A 153 -6.05 15.83 12.44
C GLU A 153 -6.46 16.07 10.98
N GLN A 154 -5.70 16.85 10.21
CA GLN A 154 -5.92 17.05 8.78
C GLN A 154 -5.64 15.77 7.99
N MET A 155 -4.56 15.04 8.27
CA MET A 155 -4.34 13.75 7.60
C MET A 155 -5.41 12.73 7.98
N GLU A 156 -5.85 12.70 9.24
CA GLU A 156 -6.97 11.87 9.67
C GLU A 156 -8.27 12.25 8.95
N LYS A 157 -8.51 13.55 8.73
CA LYS A 157 -9.62 14.06 7.92
C LYS A 157 -9.48 13.64 6.46
N ASP A 158 -8.30 13.76 5.87
CA ASP A 158 -8.04 13.36 4.47
C ASP A 158 -8.18 11.83 4.27
N ILE A 159 -7.83 11.03 5.29
CA ILE A 159 -8.10 9.59 5.33
C ILE A 159 -9.62 9.33 5.39
N GLN A 160 -10.37 10.09 6.19
CA GLN A 160 -11.83 9.99 6.27
C GLN A 160 -12.52 10.45 4.97
N GLU A 161 -11.95 11.43 4.28
CA GLU A 161 -12.40 11.94 2.97
C GLU A 161 -11.94 11.06 1.79
N HIS A 162 -11.41 9.86 2.06
CA HIS A 162 -10.99 8.88 1.03
C HIS A 162 -9.91 9.38 0.06
N LYS A 163 -9.05 10.31 0.49
CA LYS A 163 -7.93 10.82 -0.33
C LYS A 163 -6.75 9.85 -0.43
N PHE A 164 -6.76 8.78 0.35
CA PHE A 164 -5.73 7.76 0.40
C PHE A 164 -6.30 6.38 0.04
N ILE A 165 -5.60 5.64 -0.82
CA ILE A 165 -5.94 4.26 -1.16
C ILE A 165 -5.46 3.28 -0.08
N GLU A 166 -4.38 3.61 0.60
CA GLU A 166 -3.89 2.91 1.78
C GLU A 166 -3.31 3.92 2.75
N ALA A 167 -3.54 3.71 4.04
CA ALA A 167 -2.97 4.51 5.11
C ALA A 167 -2.67 3.62 6.30
N GLY A 168 -1.58 3.92 7.00
CA GLY A 168 -1.11 3.16 8.15
C GLY A 168 -0.39 4.04 9.16
N GLN A 169 -0.27 3.55 10.38
CA GLN A 169 0.51 4.20 11.43
C GLN A 169 1.76 3.40 11.73
N TYR A 170 2.91 4.08 11.80
CA TYR A 170 4.17 3.50 12.25
C TYR A 170 4.93 4.50 13.11
N ASN A 171 5.41 4.06 14.29
CA ASN A 171 6.08 4.91 15.27
C ASN A 171 5.31 6.23 15.56
N ASN A 172 3.99 6.13 15.76
CA ASN A 172 3.07 7.25 15.98
C ASN A 172 2.89 8.26 14.82
N HIS A 173 3.47 8.00 13.65
CA HIS A 173 3.27 8.82 12.46
C HIS A 173 2.36 8.12 11.46
N LEU A 174 1.54 8.90 10.76
CA LEU A 174 0.69 8.43 9.70
C LEU A 174 1.45 8.48 8.37
N TYR A 175 1.24 7.43 7.57
CA TYR A 175 1.74 7.27 6.21
C TYR A 175 0.56 6.88 5.33
N GLY A 176 0.59 7.25 4.05
CA GLY A 176 -0.42 6.80 3.12
C GLY A 176 -0.05 7.03 1.67
N THR A 177 -0.58 6.16 0.82
CA THR A 177 -0.50 6.28 -0.64
C THR A 177 -1.72 7.05 -1.10
N SER A 178 -1.50 8.26 -1.63
CA SER A 178 -2.59 9.13 -2.05
C SER A 178 -3.22 8.64 -3.36
N VAL A 179 -4.50 8.92 -3.54
CA VAL A 179 -5.18 8.70 -4.85
C VAL A 179 -4.50 9.52 -5.94
N GLN A 180 -4.08 10.74 -5.62
CA GLN A 180 -3.52 11.68 -6.57
C GLN A 180 -2.18 11.21 -7.14
N SER A 181 -1.28 10.69 -6.30
CA SER A 181 0.01 10.14 -6.75
C SER A 181 -0.15 8.95 -7.71
N VAL A 182 -1.19 8.12 -7.51
CA VAL A 182 -1.50 7.02 -8.44
C VAL A 182 -2.03 7.55 -9.76
N ARG A 183 -2.92 8.55 -9.71
CA ARG A 183 -3.49 9.20 -10.89
C ARG A 183 -2.41 9.83 -11.77
N GLU A 184 -1.42 10.49 -11.18
CA GLU A 184 -0.35 11.16 -11.95
C GLU A 184 0.52 10.16 -12.72
N VAL A 185 0.82 9.00 -12.15
CA VAL A 185 1.53 7.92 -12.89
C VAL A 185 0.66 7.40 -14.03
N ALA A 186 -0.64 7.19 -13.77
CA ALA A 186 -1.61 6.72 -14.76
C ALA A 186 -1.79 7.69 -15.93
N GLU A 187 -1.83 8.99 -15.66
CA GLU A 187 -1.96 10.08 -16.65
C GLU A 187 -0.68 10.29 -17.46
N LYS A 188 0.50 9.93 -16.91
CA LYS A 188 1.77 9.88 -17.64
C LYS A 188 1.89 8.68 -18.60
N GLY A 189 0.84 7.87 -18.74
CA GLY A 189 0.83 6.73 -19.65
C GLY A 189 1.50 5.46 -19.10
N LYS A 190 1.72 5.38 -17.78
CA LYS A 190 2.34 4.21 -17.12
C LYS A 190 1.37 3.48 -16.20
N HIS A 191 1.50 2.16 -16.17
CA HIS A 191 0.87 1.31 -15.16
C HIS A 191 1.53 1.55 -13.81
N CYS A 192 0.77 2.11 -12.87
CA CYS A 192 1.25 2.29 -11.51
C CYS A 192 1.25 0.95 -10.77
N ILE A 193 2.42 0.38 -10.48
CA ILE A 193 2.57 -0.81 -9.63
C ILE A 193 2.34 -0.39 -8.18
N LEU A 194 1.39 -1.04 -7.50
CA LEU A 194 1.00 -0.73 -6.14
C LEU A 194 1.26 -1.91 -5.21
N ASP A 195 2.15 -1.73 -4.23
CA ASP A 195 2.32 -2.67 -3.12
C ASP A 195 1.34 -2.33 -1.98
N VAL A 196 0.08 -2.76 -2.14
CA VAL A 196 -1.03 -2.47 -1.22
C VAL A 196 -1.86 -3.73 -0.96
N SER A 197 -2.69 -3.70 0.09
CA SER A 197 -3.65 -4.78 0.36
C SER A 197 -4.87 -4.75 -0.59
N GLY A 198 -5.63 -5.86 -0.65
CA GLY A 198 -6.86 -5.95 -1.45
C GLY A 198 -7.91 -4.86 -1.12
N ASN A 199 -7.86 -4.28 0.08
CA ASN A 199 -8.70 -3.15 0.48
C ASN A 199 -8.51 -1.90 -0.39
N ALA A 200 -7.33 -1.72 -1.01
CA ALA A 200 -7.07 -0.60 -1.89
C ALA A 200 -7.86 -0.69 -3.21
N ILE A 201 -8.27 -1.90 -3.63
CA ILE A 201 -9.01 -2.11 -4.89
C ILE A 201 -10.33 -1.32 -4.88
N LYS A 202 -11.14 -1.51 -3.84
CA LYS A 202 -12.41 -0.77 -3.66
C LYS A 202 -12.21 0.74 -3.66
N ARG A 203 -11.14 1.22 -3.00
CA ARG A 203 -10.86 2.65 -2.87
C ARG A 203 -10.45 3.26 -4.21
N LEU A 204 -9.67 2.54 -5.00
CA LEU A 204 -9.30 2.93 -6.37
C LEU A 204 -10.51 2.98 -7.29
N GLN A 205 -11.40 1.99 -7.23
CA GLN A 205 -12.67 1.99 -7.98
C GLN A 205 -13.57 3.18 -7.62
N ILE A 206 -13.71 3.49 -6.31
CA ILE A 206 -14.44 4.69 -5.82
C ILE A 206 -13.80 5.97 -6.37
N ALA A 207 -12.47 6.01 -6.43
CA ALA A 207 -11.71 7.12 -7.00
C ALA A 207 -11.70 7.17 -8.54
N GLN A 208 -12.48 6.32 -9.20
CA GLN A 208 -12.58 6.19 -10.66
C GLN A 208 -11.25 5.82 -11.34
N LEU A 209 -10.35 5.16 -10.61
CA LEU A 209 -9.11 4.56 -11.11
C LEU A 209 -9.25 3.04 -11.04
N TYR A 210 -9.67 2.37 -12.10
CA TYR A 210 -9.97 0.93 -12.08
C TYR A 210 -8.68 0.10 -12.20
N PRO A 211 -8.17 -0.53 -11.12
CA PRO A 211 -6.92 -1.28 -11.18
C PRO A 211 -7.09 -2.59 -11.93
N ILE A 212 -5.99 -3.14 -12.43
CA ILE A 212 -5.85 -4.54 -12.82
C ILE A 212 -5.36 -5.28 -11.56
N SER A 213 -6.21 -6.14 -11.01
CA SER A 213 -6.01 -6.80 -9.71
C SER A 213 -5.74 -8.28 -9.93
N ILE A 214 -4.48 -8.69 -9.85
CA ILE A 214 -4.03 -10.05 -10.19
C ILE A 214 -3.72 -10.82 -8.91
N PHE A 215 -4.43 -11.92 -8.66
CA PHE A 215 -4.13 -12.83 -7.56
C PHE A 215 -3.32 -14.05 -8.04
N ILE A 216 -2.13 -14.23 -7.48
CA ILE A 216 -1.32 -15.43 -7.68
C ILE A 216 -1.81 -16.51 -6.73
N LYS A 217 -2.67 -17.41 -7.22
CA LYS A 217 -3.21 -18.51 -6.44
C LYS A 217 -2.20 -19.67 -6.33
N PRO A 218 -1.64 -19.97 -5.15
CA PRO A 218 -0.86 -21.17 -4.97
C PRO A 218 -1.77 -22.41 -5.03
N LYS A 219 -1.33 -23.47 -5.72
CA LYS A 219 -2.09 -24.73 -5.78
C LYS A 219 -1.98 -25.52 -4.48
N THR A 220 -0.79 -25.56 -3.92
CA THR A 220 -0.45 -26.28 -2.69
C THR A 220 0.71 -25.59 -1.96
N VAL A 221 1.06 -26.08 -0.77
CA VAL A 221 2.26 -25.63 -0.03
C VAL A 221 3.53 -25.96 -0.83
N GLU A 222 3.58 -27.13 -1.46
CA GLU A 222 4.71 -27.58 -2.29
C GLU A 222 4.91 -26.64 -3.48
N ASN A 223 3.82 -26.20 -4.12
CA ASN A 223 3.88 -25.24 -5.21
C ASN A 223 4.54 -23.91 -4.79
N ILE A 224 4.33 -23.44 -3.55
CA ILE A 224 5.02 -22.25 -3.02
C ILE A 224 6.51 -22.53 -2.84
N MET A 225 6.88 -23.70 -2.34
CA MET A 225 8.28 -24.09 -2.16
C MET A 225 9.01 -24.27 -3.50
N GLU A 226 8.32 -24.75 -4.53
CA GLU A 226 8.85 -24.82 -5.90
C GLU A 226 9.13 -23.41 -6.47
N MET A 227 8.21 -22.47 -6.27
CA MET A 227 8.37 -21.07 -6.69
C MET A 227 9.46 -20.35 -5.88
N ASN A 228 9.60 -20.66 -4.59
CA ASN A 228 10.59 -20.05 -3.71
C ASN A 228 11.29 -21.10 -2.83
N LYS A 229 12.38 -21.65 -3.38
CA LYS A 229 13.21 -22.69 -2.74
C LYS A 229 13.92 -22.25 -1.46
N ARG A 230 13.88 -20.97 -1.10
CA ARG A 230 14.50 -20.43 0.12
C ARG A 230 13.58 -20.52 1.34
N LEU A 231 12.29 -20.78 1.14
CA LEU A 231 11.33 -20.86 2.23
C LEU A 231 11.42 -22.22 2.93
N THR A 232 11.30 -22.19 4.26
CA THR A 232 11.04 -23.40 5.04
C THR A 232 9.59 -23.87 4.81
N GLU A 233 9.31 -25.14 5.08
CA GLU A 233 7.94 -25.68 4.97
C GLU A 233 6.95 -24.90 5.86
N GLU A 234 7.36 -24.50 7.06
CA GLU A 234 6.52 -23.69 7.96
C GLU A 234 6.19 -22.31 7.36
N GLN A 235 7.18 -21.65 6.75
CA GLN A 235 6.97 -20.37 6.08
C GLN A 235 6.07 -20.52 4.85
N ALA A 236 6.24 -21.60 4.08
CA ALA A 236 5.40 -21.91 2.93
C ALA A 236 3.95 -22.17 3.36
N ARG A 237 3.73 -22.92 4.43
CA ARG A 237 2.40 -23.16 5.01
C ARG A 237 1.72 -21.86 5.45
N LYS A 238 2.43 -20.99 6.19
CA LYS A 238 1.91 -19.66 6.56
C LYS A 238 1.58 -18.80 5.34
N THR A 239 2.37 -18.90 4.28
CA THR A 239 2.13 -18.17 3.02
C THR A 239 0.90 -18.72 2.30
N PHE A 240 0.72 -20.04 2.25
CA PHE A 240 -0.45 -20.70 1.69
C PHE A 240 -1.73 -20.29 2.44
N GLU A 241 -1.73 -20.38 3.77
CA GLU A 241 -2.88 -19.98 4.60
C GLU A 241 -3.26 -18.50 4.40
N ARG A 242 -2.27 -17.61 4.29
CA ARG A 242 -2.53 -16.20 3.97
C ARG A 242 -3.13 -16.02 2.58
N ALA A 243 -2.66 -16.77 1.58
CA ALA A 243 -3.21 -16.71 0.23
C ALA A 243 -4.67 -17.20 0.19
N MET A 244 -5.00 -18.28 0.90
CA MET A 244 -6.38 -18.79 0.99
C MET A 244 -7.32 -17.78 1.66
N LYS A 245 -6.87 -17.11 2.73
CA LYS A 245 -7.66 -16.03 3.38
C LYS A 245 -7.86 -14.84 2.45
N LEU A 246 -6.81 -14.46 1.71
CA LEU A 246 -6.87 -13.36 0.75
C LEU A 246 -7.82 -13.67 -0.41
N GLU A 247 -7.82 -14.90 -0.90
CA GLU A 247 -8.81 -15.37 -1.87
C GLU A 247 -10.23 -15.27 -1.30
N GLN A 248 -10.47 -15.86 -0.13
CA GLN A 248 -11.79 -15.84 0.51
C GLN A 248 -12.33 -14.42 0.72
N GLU A 249 -11.47 -13.47 1.11
CA GLU A 249 -11.87 -12.11 1.43
C GLU A 249 -12.04 -11.21 0.19
N PHE A 250 -11.25 -11.42 -0.86
CA PHE A 250 -11.14 -10.47 -1.97
C PHE A 250 -11.43 -11.04 -3.36
N THR A 251 -11.92 -12.30 -3.49
CA THR A 251 -12.18 -12.92 -4.81
C THR A 251 -13.01 -12.04 -5.73
N GLU A 252 -14.04 -11.37 -5.21
CA GLU A 252 -14.93 -10.48 -5.99
C GLU A 252 -14.23 -9.22 -6.53
N HIS A 253 -13.00 -8.91 -6.08
CA HIS A 253 -12.23 -7.72 -6.49
C HIS A 253 -11.11 -8.02 -7.48
N PHE A 254 -10.85 -9.29 -7.76
CA PHE A 254 -9.81 -9.68 -8.71
C PHE A 254 -10.32 -9.58 -10.15
N THR A 255 -9.40 -9.33 -11.08
CA THR A 255 -9.70 -9.13 -12.52
C THR A 255 -8.98 -10.14 -13.39
#